data_AF-A0A957BB41-F1
#
_entry.id   AF-A0A957BB41-F1
#
_cell.length_a   1.000
_cell.length_b   1.000
_cell.length_c   1.000
_cell.angle_alpha   90.00
_cell.angle_beta   90.00
_cell.angle_gamma   90.00
#
_symmetry.space_group_name_H-M   'P 1'
#
loop_
_entity.id
_entity.type
_entity.pdbx_description
1 polymer ?
#
loop_
_entity_poly.entity_id
_entity_poly.type
_entity_poly.pdbx_seq_one_letter_code
_entity_poly.pdbx_strand_id
1 'polypeptide(L)'
;DLTRSIDYLPYFIRDGLIRGNQFVFDPNSNIEVFYNVSDEVTATQLREWFPQGHATFYDSPHERRKFYRFTIPALGLEAVNEFLADKVPEIN
;
A
#
# COMPACT_ATOMS: atom_id res chain seq x y z
N ASP A 1 6.29 -7.97 15.15
CA ASP A 1 6.64 -6.57 14.88
C ASP A 1 5.88 -6.11 13.64
N LEU A 2 4.73 -5.47 13.82
CA LEU A 2 3.72 -5.27 12.75
C LEU A 2 3.52 -3.80 12.36
N THR A 3 4.46 -2.93 12.67
CA THR A 3 4.49 -1.53 12.20
C THR A 3 5.69 -1.36 11.28
N ARG A 4 5.57 -1.86 10.05
CA ARG A 4 6.53 -1.49 9.01
C ARG A 4 6.14 -0.11 8.49
N SER A 5 7.12 0.77 8.34
CA SER A 5 6.91 2.10 7.71
C SER A 5 6.25 1.91 6.34
N ILE A 6 5.41 2.87 5.95
CA ILE A 6 4.83 2.96 4.61
C ILE A 6 5.90 2.94 3.50
N ASP A 7 7.13 3.37 3.81
CA ASP A 7 8.30 3.29 2.92
C ASP A 7 8.63 1.85 2.45
N TYR A 8 8.15 0.82 3.17
CA TYR A 8 8.34 -0.58 2.77
C TYR A 8 7.31 -1.10 1.77
N LEU A 9 6.23 -0.35 1.50
CA LEU A 9 5.18 -0.78 0.59
C LEU A 9 5.69 -1.11 -0.83
N PRO A 10 6.56 -0.29 -1.47
CA PRO A 10 7.12 -0.63 -2.78
C PRO A 10 7.86 -1.97 -2.79
N TYR A 11 8.66 -2.24 -1.76
CA TYR A 11 9.38 -3.50 -1.62
C TYR A 11 8.43 -4.69 -1.42
N PHE A 12 7.34 -4.50 -0.67
CA PHE A 12 6.33 -5.53 -0.48
C PHE A 12 5.61 -5.89 -1.79
N ILE A 13 5.27 -4.88 -2.60
CA ILE A 13 4.68 -5.06 -3.93
C ILE A 13 5.65 -5.79 -4.86
N ARG A 14 6.91 -5.32 -4.94
CA ARG A 14 7.97 -5.97 -5.74
C ARG A 14 8.14 -7.43 -5.36
N ASP A 15 8.30 -7.72 -4.07
CA ASP A 15 8.50 -9.09 -3.59
C ASP A 15 7.26 -9.96 -3.88
N GLY A 16 6.06 -9.40 -3.80
CA GLY A 16 4.79 -10.07 -4.13
C GLY A 16 4.62 -10.37 -5.62
N LEU A 17 5.20 -9.57 -6.51
CA LEU A 17 5.23 -9.83 -7.95
C LEU A 17 6.20 -10.96 -8.32
N ILE A 18 7.32 -11.08 -7.59
CA ILE A 18 8.36 -12.08 -7.88
C ILE A 18 7.98 -13.47 -7.35
N ARG A 19 7.19 -13.55 -6.27
CA ARG A 19 6.82 -14.82 -5.63
C ARG A 19 5.76 -15.55 -6.44
N GLY A 20 6.14 -16.59 -7.19
CA GLY A 20 5.21 -17.41 -7.98
C GLY A 20 4.41 -18.47 -7.20
N ASN A 21 4.82 -18.82 -5.98
CA ASN A 21 4.34 -20.07 -5.35
C ASN A 21 3.43 -19.89 -4.12
N GLN A 22 3.35 -18.70 -3.51
CA GLN A 22 2.41 -18.36 -2.42
C GLN A 22 2.18 -16.85 -2.35
N PHE A 23 0.92 -16.43 -2.18
CA PHE A 23 0.46 -15.04 -2.06
C PHE A 23 1.06 -14.10 -3.12
N VAL A 24 0.52 -14.20 -4.34
CA VAL A 24 0.91 -13.37 -5.49
C VAL A 24 0.23 -12.01 -5.39
N PHE A 25 0.98 -10.95 -5.61
CA PHE A 25 0.41 -9.62 -5.84
C PHE A 25 -0.18 -9.56 -7.25
N ASP A 26 -1.47 -9.28 -7.38
CA ASP A 26 -2.12 -9.08 -8.68
C ASP A 26 -2.28 -7.58 -8.97
N PRO A 27 -1.56 -7.03 -9.97
CA PRO A 27 -1.65 -5.61 -10.30
C PRO A 27 -3.00 -5.20 -10.91
N ASN A 28 -3.83 -6.16 -11.31
CA ASN A 28 -5.17 -5.93 -11.87
C ASN A 28 -6.29 -6.01 -10.83
N SER A 29 -5.94 -6.26 -9.57
CA SER A 29 -6.85 -6.23 -8.43
C SER A 29 -6.68 -4.93 -7.65
N ASN A 30 -7.71 -4.54 -6.90
CA ASN A 30 -7.59 -3.41 -5.97
C ASN A 30 -6.56 -3.72 -4.88
N ILE A 31 -5.81 -2.71 -4.48
CA ILE A 31 -4.83 -2.80 -3.39
C ILE A 31 -5.43 -2.13 -2.16
N GLU A 32 -5.47 -2.84 -1.05
CA GLU A 32 -5.97 -2.31 0.23
C GLU A 32 -4.82 -2.15 1.23
N VAL A 33 -4.66 -0.93 1.74
CA VAL A 33 -3.70 -0.61 2.80
C VAL A 33 -4.45 -0.21 4.06
N PHE A 34 -4.16 -0.87 5.17
CA PHE A 34 -4.77 -0.60 6.47
C PHE A 34 -3.76 0.12 7.37
N TYR A 35 -4.16 1.25 7.94
CA TYR A 35 -3.27 2.06 8.78
C TYR A 35 -4.03 2.72 9.95
N ASN A 36 -3.28 3.07 10.99
CA ASN A 36 -3.84 3.66 12.19
C ASN A 36 -4.42 5.06 11.91
N VAL A 37 -5.47 5.43 12.63
CA VAL A 37 -6.13 6.74 12.52
C VAL A 37 -5.21 7.92 12.82
N SER A 38 -4.20 7.73 13.67
CA SER A 38 -3.22 8.75 14.03
C SER A 38 -1.98 8.76 13.14
N ASP A 39 -1.92 7.89 12.12
CA ASP A 39 -0.76 7.81 11.21
C ASP A 39 -0.97 8.72 9.99
N GLU A 40 -0.74 10.01 10.22
CA GLU A 40 -0.85 11.06 9.20
C GLU A 40 0.22 10.96 8.12
N VAL A 41 1.38 10.37 8.44
CA VAL A 41 2.48 10.17 7.49
C VAL A 41 2.04 9.17 6.42
N THR A 42 1.55 8.00 6.83
CA THR A 42 1.02 7.00 5.90
C THR A 42 -0.14 7.57 5.08
N ALA A 43 -1.05 8.32 5.71
CA ALA A 43 -2.17 8.94 5.01
C ALA A 43 -1.73 9.90 3.90
N THR A 44 -0.75 10.76 4.20
CA THR A 44 -0.22 11.75 3.25
C THR A 44 0.49 11.05 2.09
N GLN A 45 1.38 10.11 2.40
CA GLN A 45 2.19 9.44 1.39
C GLN A 45 1.37 8.56 0.45
N LEU A 46 0.34 7.86 0.96
CA LEU A 46 -0.59 7.09 0.12
C LEU A 46 -1.37 7.99 -0.85
N ARG A 47 -1.76 9.21 -0.43
CA ARG A 47 -2.42 10.17 -1.30
C ARG A 47 -1.49 10.75 -2.36
N GLU A 48 -0.22 10.98 -2.02
CA GLU A 48 0.78 11.45 -2.97
C GLU A 48 1.12 10.39 -4.01
N TRP A 49 1.30 9.13 -3.60
CA TRP A 49 1.62 8.03 -4.51
C TRP A 49 0.43 7.58 -5.35
N PHE A 50 -0.77 7.60 -4.79
CA PHE A 50 -1.98 7.08 -5.43
C PHE A 50 -3.13 8.09 -5.29
N PRO A 51 -3.11 9.21 -6.03
CA PRO A 51 -4.12 10.27 -5.94
C PRO A 51 -5.54 9.83 -6.31
N GLN A 52 -5.67 8.74 -7.06
CA GLN A 52 -6.93 8.08 -7.42
C GLN A 52 -7.48 7.16 -6.30
N GLY A 53 -6.68 6.89 -5.27
CA GLY A 53 -7.09 6.06 -4.14
C GLY A 53 -8.00 6.81 -3.17
N HIS A 54 -8.79 6.06 -2.40
CA HIS A 54 -9.74 6.63 -1.45
C HIS A 54 -9.60 5.99 -0.06
N ALA A 55 -9.66 6.83 0.98
CA ALA A 55 -9.63 6.41 2.38
C ALA A 55 -11.06 6.21 2.90
N THR A 56 -11.32 5.06 3.52
CA THR A 56 -12.54 4.78 4.28
C THR A 56 -12.21 4.66 5.75
N PHE A 57 -12.88 5.44 6.60
CA PHE A 57 -12.74 5.36 8.05
C PHE A 57 -13.58 4.20 8.59
N TYR A 58 -12.95 3.35 9.40
CA TYR A 58 -13.64 2.29 10.13
C TYR A 58 -13.68 2.66 11.61
N ASP A 59 -14.89 2.99 12.07
CA ASP A 59 -15.12 3.29 13.47
C ASP A 59 -15.30 1.99 14.28
N SER A 60 -14.84 2.03 15.53
CA SER A 60 -14.98 0.95 16.48
C SER A 60 -15.14 1.53 17.88
N PRO A 61 -16.00 0.96 18.75
CA PRO A 61 -16.11 1.39 20.14
C PRO A 61 -14.78 1.31 20.90
N HIS A 62 -13.84 0.48 20.45
CA HIS A 62 -12.49 0.42 20.98
C HIS A 62 -11.56 1.30 20.15
N GLU A 63 -11.03 2.36 20.76
CA GLU A 63 -10.14 3.34 20.10
C GLU A 63 -8.98 2.70 19.34
N ARG A 64 -8.38 1.64 19.90
CA ARG A 64 -7.27 0.89 19.27
C ARG A 64 -7.68 0.04 18.05
N ARG A 65 -8.98 -0.07 17.78
CA ARG A 65 -9.53 -0.81 16.63
C ARG A 65 -10.07 0.12 15.55
N LYS A 66 -9.93 1.43 15.72
CA LYS A 66 -10.20 2.40 14.66
C LYS A 66 -9.04 2.38 13.69
N PHE A 67 -9.32 2.36 12.40
CA PHE A 67 -8.31 2.40 11.35
C PHE A 67 -8.89 3.01 10.08
N TYR A 68 -8.00 3.38 9.17
CA TYR A 68 -8.37 3.69 7.80
C TYR A 68 -8.02 2.53 6.88
N ARG A 69 -8.87 2.28 5.89
CA ARG A 69 -8.54 1.48 4.71
C ARG A 69 -8.36 2.43 3.54
N PHE A 70 -7.16 2.51 2.98
CA PHE A 70 -6.90 3.16 1.71
C PHE A 70 -7.06 2.14 0.59
N THR A 71 -7.99 2.38 -0.33
CA THR A 71 -8.24 1.50 -1.47
C THR A 71 -7.69 2.16 -2.72
N ILE A 72 -6.73 1.50 -3.35
CA ILE A 72 -6.15 1.87 -4.63
C ILE A 72 -6.84 1.01 -5.69
N PRO A 73 -7.51 1.59 -6.71
CA PRO A 73 -8.07 0.81 -7.80
C PRO A 73 -6.95 0.05 -8.53
N ALA A 74 -7.33 -1.03 -9.22
CA ALA A 74 -6.42 -1.76 -10.11
C ALA A 74 -5.58 -0.80 -10.96
N LEU A 75 -4.26 -0.94 -10.87
CA LEU A 75 -3.30 -0.06 -11.55
C LEU A 75 -2.88 -0.63 -12.92
N GLY A 76 -2.91 -1.95 -13.04
CA GLY A 76 -2.27 -2.66 -14.14
C GLY A 76 -0.77 -2.80 -13.94
N LEU A 77 -0.16 -3.76 -14.64
CA LEU A 77 1.25 -4.12 -14.46
C LEU A 77 2.19 -2.97 -14.83
N GLU A 78 1.86 -2.18 -15.86
CA GLU A 78 2.68 -1.06 -16.34
C GLU A 78 2.85 0.02 -15.27
N ALA A 79 1.74 0.56 -14.75
CA ALA A 79 1.77 1.59 -13.70
C ALA A 79 2.42 1.09 -12.40
N VAL A 80 2.28 -0.20 -12.08
CA VAL A 80 2.98 -0.80 -10.94
C VAL A 80 4.49 -0.83 -11.18
N ASN A 81 4.94 -1.21 -12.38
CA ASN A 81 6.36 -1.21 -12.69
C ASN A 81 6.96 0.20 -12.68
N GLU A 82 6.24 1.20 -13.19
CA GLU A 82 6.65 2.62 -13.11
C GLU A 82 6.79 3.07 -11.65
N PHE A 83 5.80 2.75 -10.81
CA PHE A 83 5.85 3.03 -9.38
C PHE A 83 7.06 2.38 -8.71
N LEU A 84 7.36 1.12 -9.04
CA LEU A 84 8.50 0.42 -8.47
C LEU A 84 9.84 0.98 -8.96
N ALA A 85 9.96 1.38 -10.23
CA ALA A 85 11.16 1.99 -10.77
C ALA A 85 11.49 3.33 -10.09
N ASP A 86 10.46 4.11 -9.73
CA ASP A 86 10.63 5.37 -9.01
C ASP A 86 10.92 5.17 -7.50
N LYS A 87 10.27 4.18 -6.86
CA LYS A 87 10.30 4.02 -5.39
C LYS A 87 11.25 2.95 -4.86
N VAL A 88 11.78 2.09 -5.72
CA VAL A 88 12.75 1.05 -5.34
C VAL A 88 14.08 1.33 -6.07
N PRO A 89 15.04 2.02 -5.45
CA PRO A 89 16.35 2.22 -6.05
C PRO A 89 17.03 0.86 -6.29
N GLU A 90 17.64 0.69 -7.47
CA GLU A 90 18.51 -0.44 -7.74
C GLU A 90 19.67 -0.42 -6.74
N ILE A 91 19.82 -1.49 -5.97
CA ILE A 91 21.03 -1.70 -5.16
C ILE A 91 22.11 -2.12 -6.15
N ASN A 92 22.98 -1.18 -6.53
CA ASN A 92 24.22 -1.45 -7.25
C ASN A 92 25.15 -2.36 -6.43
#